data_AF-A0A2N3B9R4-F1
#
_entry.id   AF-A0A2N3B9R4-F1
#
_cell.length_a   1.000
_cell.length_b   1.000
_cell.length_c   1.000
_cell.angle_alpha   90.00
_cell.angle_beta   90.00
_cell.angle_gamma   90.00
#
_symmetry.space_group_name_H-M   'P 1'
#
loop_
_entity.id
_entity.type
_entity.pdbx_description
1 polymer ?
#
loop_
_entity_poly.entity_id
_entity_poly.type
_entity_poly.pdbx_seq_one_letter_code
_entity_poly.pdbx_strand_id
1 'polypeptide(L)'
;MTVRRMGFSYSPAMSGHWNARRPEFSQIVNAASLAMPYLEPYLIRSMQAAREHITDETLRRDLDAYVGQEAAHYRQHRKFNEELKARGYRCIDGLEAAIDASYKRIEAKGTLAANLAYAEGFESMALAIGEML
;
A
#
# COMPACT_ATOMS: atom_id res chain seq x y z
N MET A 1 3.90 -15.72 9.60
CA MET A 1 2.91 -14.61 9.66
C MET A 1 1.51 -15.09 9.25
N THR A 2 0.40 -14.51 9.75
CA THR A 2 -0.98 -14.96 9.44
C THR A 2 -1.72 -13.99 8.52
N VAL A 3 -2.00 -14.39 7.26
CA VAL A 3 -2.74 -13.56 6.28
C VAL A 3 -4.17 -13.28 6.74
N ARG A 4 -4.56 -12.00 6.81
CA ARG A 4 -5.89 -11.57 7.28
C ARG A 4 -6.77 -11.15 6.12
N ARG A 5 -8.05 -11.55 6.15
CA ARG A 5 -9.09 -11.05 5.24
C ARG A 5 -10.00 -10.10 5.98
N MET A 6 -9.77 -8.81 5.82
CA MET A 6 -10.54 -7.78 6.50
C MET A 6 -11.75 -7.37 5.65
N GLY A 7 -12.94 -7.51 6.21
CA GLY A 7 -14.19 -7.10 5.57
C GLY A 7 -14.68 -5.78 6.15
N PHE A 8 -14.11 -4.65 5.73
CA PHE A 8 -14.57 -3.34 6.18
C PHE A 8 -15.77 -2.86 5.35
N SER A 9 -16.76 -2.27 6.00
CA SER A 9 -17.85 -1.54 5.38
C SER A 9 -17.74 -0.05 5.71
N TYR A 10 -17.94 0.81 4.72
CA TYR A 10 -17.95 2.26 4.91
C TYR A 10 -19.38 2.76 4.99
N SER A 11 -19.67 3.56 6.02
CA SER A 11 -21.00 4.16 6.17
C SER A 11 -21.25 5.15 5.03
N PRO A 12 -22.45 5.13 4.41
CA PRO A 12 -22.85 6.16 3.44
C PRO A 12 -22.76 7.58 4.00
N ALA A 13 -22.89 7.75 5.33
CA ALA A 13 -22.80 9.04 6.01
C ALA A 13 -21.36 9.48 6.34
N MET A 14 -20.35 8.67 6.05
CA MET A 14 -18.95 9.02 6.32
C MET A 14 -18.55 10.26 5.49
N SER A 15 -17.92 11.26 6.12
CA SER A 15 -17.30 12.40 5.43
C SER A 15 -15.88 12.07 4.99
N GLY A 16 -15.32 12.79 4.01
CA GLY A 16 -13.87 12.73 3.72
C GLY A 16 -13.00 13.24 4.89
N HIS A 17 -13.56 14.11 5.74
CA HIS A 17 -13.02 14.43 7.07
C HIS A 17 -13.63 13.48 8.11
N TRP A 18 -13.33 12.19 7.99
CA TRP A 18 -13.92 11.14 8.80
C TRP A 18 -13.55 11.27 10.30
N ASN A 19 -12.42 11.92 10.63
CA ASN A 19 -12.12 12.36 11.99
C ASN A 19 -12.46 13.85 12.17
N ALA A 20 -13.68 14.14 12.62
CA ALA A 20 -14.15 15.51 12.82
C ALA A 20 -13.34 16.31 13.87
N ARG A 21 -12.67 15.64 14.81
CA ARG A 21 -11.83 16.29 15.83
C ARG A 21 -10.44 16.64 15.31
N ARG A 22 -9.96 15.95 14.28
CA ARG A 22 -8.66 16.18 13.61
C ARG A 22 -8.81 16.01 12.09
N PRO A 23 -9.43 16.99 11.40
CA PRO A 23 -9.68 16.90 9.96
C PRO A 23 -8.38 16.79 9.14
N GLU A 24 -7.29 17.40 9.61
CA GLU A 24 -5.96 17.33 8.98
C GLU A 24 -5.42 15.90 9.00
N PHE A 25 -5.61 15.18 10.12
CA PHE A 25 -5.23 13.78 10.24
C PHE A 25 -5.98 12.92 9.23
N SER A 26 -7.27 13.21 8.99
CA SER A 26 -8.03 12.53 7.93
C SER A 26 -7.36 12.71 6.58
N GLN A 27 -6.93 13.93 6.25
CA GLN A 27 -6.29 14.21 4.97
C GLN A 27 -4.90 13.57 4.82
N ILE A 28 -4.11 13.53 5.89
CA ILE A 28 -2.80 12.84 5.88
C ILE A 28 -2.98 11.36 5.54
N VAL A 29 -3.92 10.69 6.21
CA VAL A 29 -4.21 9.27 5.96
C VAL A 29 -4.85 9.05 4.59
N ASN A 30 -5.77 9.93 4.18
CA ASN A 30 -6.37 9.90 2.84
C ASN A 30 -5.28 9.95 1.76
N ALA A 31 -4.36 10.92 1.88
CA ALA A 31 -3.26 11.09 0.93
C ALA A 31 -2.31 9.89 0.91
N ALA A 32 -1.93 9.36 2.08
CA ALA A 32 -1.08 8.18 2.17
C ALA A 32 -1.72 6.95 1.48
N SER A 33 -3.02 6.74 1.70
CA SER A 33 -3.78 5.65 1.07
C SER A 33 -3.81 5.73 -0.46
N LEU A 34 -3.65 6.90 -1.07
CA LEU A 34 -3.65 7.03 -2.54
C LEU A 34 -2.46 6.29 -3.18
N ALA A 35 -1.33 6.21 -2.48
CA ALA A 35 -0.13 5.58 -3.02
C ALA A 35 -0.13 4.05 -2.88
N MET A 36 -0.74 3.53 -1.82
CA MET A 36 -0.66 2.12 -1.43
C MET A 36 -1.12 1.14 -2.52
N PRO A 37 -2.21 1.41 -3.27
CA PRO A 37 -2.65 0.51 -4.34
C PRO A 37 -1.68 0.29 -5.49
N TYR A 38 -0.62 1.10 -5.59
CA TYR A 38 0.38 1.04 -6.65
C TYR A 38 1.74 0.63 -6.09
N LEU A 39 2.06 1.12 -4.89
CA LEU A 39 3.24 0.72 -4.15
C LEU A 39 3.19 -0.76 -3.77
N GLU A 40 2.12 -1.24 -3.15
CA GLU A 40 2.05 -2.61 -2.65
C GLU A 40 2.14 -3.66 -3.77
N PRO A 41 1.50 -3.50 -4.95
CA PRO A 41 1.78 -4.36 -6.09
C PRO A 41 3.24 -4.32 -6.57
N TYR A 42 3.91 -3.18 -6.50
CA TYR A 42 5.34 -3.06 -6.81
C TYR A 42 6.20 -3.82 -5.78
N LEU A 43 5.87 -3.73 -4.48
CA LEU A 43 6.54 -4.52 -3.42
C LEU A 43 6.32 -6.02 -3.63
N ILE A 44 5.08 -6.44 -3.90
CA ILE A 44 4.73 -7.84 -4.20
C ILE A 44 5.57 -8.38 -5.36
N ARG A 45 5.64 -7.66 -6.49
CA ARG A 45 6.43 -8.11 -7.65
C ARG A 45 7.92 -8.19 -7.35
N SER A 46 8.44 -7.23 -6.58
CA SER A 46 9.84 -7.23 -6.13
C SER A 46 10.16 -8.44 -5.24
N MET A 47 9.27 -8.78 -4.31
CA MET A 47 9.43 -9.96 -3.46
C MET A 47 9.27 -11.26 -4.24
N GLN A 48 8.33 -11.33 -5.18
CA GLN A 48 8.17 -12.49 -6.06
C GLN A 48 9.43 -12.76 -6.89
N ALA A 49 10.07 -11.72 -7.43
CA ALA A 49 11.35 -11.86 -8.11
C ALA A 49 12.47 -12.34 -7.18
N ALA A 50 12.52 -11.84 -5.93
CA ALA A 50 13.50 -12.30 -4.94
C ALA A 50 13.28 -13.76 -4.51
N ARG A 51 12.03 -14.25 -4.52
CA ARG A 51 11.66 -15.60 -4.09
C ARG A 51 12.41 -16.70 -4.85
N GLU A 52 12.80 -16.45 -6.11
CA GLU A 52 13.58 -17.40 -6.92
C GLU A 52 15.00 -17.62 -6.38
N HIS A 53 15.54 -16.65 -5.65
CA HIS A 53 16.90 -16.66 -5.11
C HIS A 53 16.98 -17.16 -3.66
N ILE A 54 15.84 -17.41 -3.00
CA ILE A 54 15.80 -17.82 -1.60
C ILE A 54 15.82 -19.35 -1.51
N THR A 55 16.81 -19.88 -0.79
CA THR A 55 16.96 -21.32 -0.51
C THR A 55 16.43 -21.73 0.86
N ASP A 56 16.35 -20.81 1.81
CA ASP A 56 15.77 -21.05 3.12
C ASP A 56 14.23 -21.16 3.02
N GLU A 57 13.70 -22.34 3.35
CA GLU A 57 12.28 -22.62 3.22
C GLU A 57 11.42 -21.83 4.22
N THR A 58 11.96 -21.48 5.38
CA THR A 58 11.27 -20.64 6.35
C THR A 58 11.10 -19.23 5.79
N LEU A 59 12.17 -18.66 5.24
CA LEU A 59 12.16 -17.34 4.62
C LEU A 59 11.24 -17.30 3.39
N ARG A 60 11.21 -18.36 2.56
CA ARG A 60 10.25 -18.47 1.45
C ARG A 60 8.81 -18.42 1.92
N ARG A 61 8.49 -19.19 2.96
CA ARG A 61 7.13 -19.23 3.54
C ARG A 61 6.74 -17.86 4.13
N ASP A 62 7.67 -17.18 4.80
CA ASP A 62 7.40 -15.86 5.36
C ASP A 62 7.20 -14.81 4.26
N LEU A 63 7.98 -14.86 3.18
CA LEU A 63 7.79 -14.03 1.99
C LEU A 63 6.42 -14.29 1.34
N ASP A 64 6.02 -15.55 1.19
CA ASP A 64 4.71 -15.91 0.64
C ASP A 64 3.56 -15.37 1.50
N ALA A 65 3.73 -15.40 2.84
CA ALA A 65 2.78 -14.80 3.76
C ALA A 65 2.75 -13.26 3.62
N TYR A 66 3.90 -12.62 3.42
CA TYR A 66 4.01 -11.17 3.16
C TYR A 66 3.25 -10.78 1.90
N VAL A 67 3.52 -11.45 0.78
CA VAL A 67 2.80 -11.25 -0.48
C VAL A 67 1.30 -11.42 -0.29
N GLY A 68 0.87 -12.41 0.50
CA GLY A 68 -0.54 -12.62 0.83
C GLY A 68 -1.18 -11.46 1.62
N GLN A 69 -0.44 -10.86 2.55
CA GLN A 69 -0.90 -9.70 3.32
C GLN A 69 -1.03 -8.46 2.46
N GLU A 70 0.04 -8.10 1.74
CA GLU A 70 0.03 -6.92 0.87
C GLU A 70 -1.06 -7.05 -0.20
N ALA A 71 -1.27 -8.25 -0.73
CA ALA A 71 -2.37 -8.51 -1.66
C ALA A 71 -3.74 -8.19 -1.04
N ALA A 72 -3.95 -8.49 0.24
CA ALA A 72 -5.18 -8.14 0.95
C ALA A 72 -5.26 -6.65 1.29
N HIS A 73 -4.13 -6.05 1.63
CA HIS A 73 -4.03 -4.66 2.06
C HIS A 73 -4.34 -3.69 0.93
N TYR A 74 -3.77 -3.91 -0.27
CA TYR A 74 -3.93 -2.95 -1.38
C TYR A 74 -5.38 -2.90 -1.84
N ARG A 75 -6.09 -4.04 -1.75
CA ARG A 75 -7.53 -4.10 -2.03
C ARG A 75 -8.34 -3.22 -1.08
N GLN A 76 -7.92 -3.14 0.18
CA GLN A 76 -8.58 -2.30 1.16
C GLN A 76 -8.30 -0.82 0.90
N HIS A 77 -7.05 -0.46 0.57
CA HIS A 77 -6.71 0.89 0.14
C HIS A 77 -7.47 1.32 -1.12
N ARG A 78 -7.57 0.44 -2.13
CA ARG A 78 -8.40 0.69 -3.32
C ARG A 78 -9.84 0.99 -2.94
N LYS A 79 -10.44 0.15 -2.09
CA LYS A 79 -11.82 0.37 -1.63
C LYS A 79 -11.96 1.71 -0.91
N PHE A 80 -11.03 2.04 -0.02
CA PHE A 80 -11.04 3.32 0.68
C PHE A 80 -10.93 4.53 -0.27
N ASN A 81 -10.04 4.46 -1.26
CA ASN A 81 -9.87 5.55 -2.23
C ASN A 81 -11.12 5.73 -3.10
N GLU A 82 -11.80 4.65 -3.50
CA GLU A 82 -13.08 4.73 -4.22
C GLU A 82 -14.17 5.39 -3.37
N GLU A 83 -14.20 5.12 -2.05
CA GLU A 83 -15.10 5.82 -1.12
C GLU A 83 -14.78 7.32 -1.04
N LEU A 84 -13.51 7.72 -1.06
CA LEU A 84 -13.12 9.14 -1.12
C LEU A 84 -13.57 9.79 -2.44
N LYS A 85 -13.38 9.11 -3.58
CA LYS A 85 -13.85 9.59 -4.89
C LYS A 85 -15.36 9.83 -4.89
N ALA A 86 -16.13 8.86 -4.39
CA ALA A 86 -17.58 8.96 -4.26
C ALA A 86 -18.03 10.15 -3.39
N ARG A 87 -17.16 10.64 -2.49
CA ARG A 87 -17.40 11.79 -1.60
C ARG A 87 -16.89 13.12 -2.16
N GLY A 88 -16.56 13.16 -3.45
CA GLY A 88 -16.29 14.41 -4.19
C GLY A 88 -14.81 14.71 -4.46
N TYR A 89 -13.89 13.81 -4.09
CA TYR A 89 -12.45 13.98 -4.32
C TYR A 89 -12.07 13.66 -5.78
N ARG A 90 -12.52 14.49 -6.71
CA ARG A 90 -12.31 14.29 -8.16
C ARG A 90 -10.85 14.34 -8.60
N CYS A 91 -9.96 14.92 -7.79
CA CYS A 91 -8.53 14.99 -8.09
C CYS A 91 -7.82 13.63 -7.98
N ILE A 92 -8.41 12.65 -7.29
CA ILE A 92 -7.76 11.37 -7.00
C ILE A 92 -7.39 10.63 -8.26
N ASP A 93 -8.24 10.61 -9.29
CA ASP A 93 -7.94 9.86 -10.53
C ASP A 93 -6.66 10.34 -11.21
N GLY A 94 -6.45 11.66 -11.26
CA GLY A 94 -5.23 12.25 -11.81
C GLY A 94 -4.00 11.96 -10.96
N LEU A 95 -4.14 12.02 -9.62
CA LEU A 95 -3.05 11.70 -8.69
C LEU A 95 -2.65 10.23 -8.77
N GLU A 96 -3.62 9.32 -8.74
CA GLU A 96 -3.42 7.89 -8.85
C GLU A 96 -2.77 7.52 -10.19
N ALA A 97 -3.18 8.14 -11.31
CA ALA A 97 -2.54 7.93 -12.60
C ALA A 97 -1.06 8.38 -12.60
N ALA A 98 -0.74 9.50 -11.96
CA ALA A 98 0.64 9.97 -11.83
C ALA A 98 1.50 9.05 -10.96
N ILE A 99 0.91 8.51 -9.88
CA ILE A 99 1.56 7.54 -8.98
C ILE A 99 1.83 6.22 -9.71
N ASP A 100 0.83 5.67 -10.41
CA ASP A 100 0.95 4.44 -11.19
C ASP A 100 2.09 4.55 -12.24
N ALA A 101 2.09 5.65 -13.00
CA ALA A 101 3.15 5.93 -13.96
C ALA A 101 4.54 6.02 -13.30
N SER A 102 4.61 6.52 -12.07
CA SER A 102 5.87 6.65 -11.34
C SER A 102 6.41 5.30 -10.87
N TYR A 103 5.58 4.43 -10.28
CA TYR A 103 6.01 3.10 -9.87
C TYR A 103 6.36 2.20 -11.05
N LYS A 104 5.61 2.25 -12.16
CA LYS A 104 5.96 1.54 -13.40
C LYS A 104 7.34 1.97 -13.92
N ARG A 105 7.67 3.25 -13.84
CA ARG A 105 8.98 3.78 -14.25
C ARG A 105 10.10 3.39 -13.31
N ILE A 106 9.87 3.38 -12.00
CA ILE A 106 10.86 2.93 -11.01
C ILE A 106 11.17 1.45 -11.26
N GLU A 107 10.12 0.62 -11.36
CA GLU A 107 10.26 -0.81 -11.59
C GLU A 107 11.00 -1.13 -12.88
N ALA A 108 10.64 -0.49 -14.00
CA ALA A 108 11.25 -0.74 -15.30
C ALA A 108 12.74 -0.35 -15.38
N LYS A 109 13.20 0.54 -14.49
CA LYS A 109 14.59 1.03 -14.47
C LYS A 109 15.43 0.43 -13.33
N GLY A 110 14.77 -0.12 -12.32
CA GLY A 110 15.41 -0.64 -11.11
C GLY A 110 16.05 -2.00 -11.32
N THR A 111 17.16 -2.24 -10.64
CA THR A 111 17.67 -3.60 -10.45
C THR A 111 16.88 -4.29 -9.33
N LEU A 112 16.90 -5.62 -9.27
CA LEU A 112 16.31 -6.35 -8.15
C LEU A 112 16.84 -5.84 -6.79
N ALA A 113 18.15 -5.63 -6.68
CA ALA A 113 18.76 -5.10 -5.45
C ALA A 113 18.22 -3.71 -5.07
N ALA A 114 18.06 -2.80 -6.03
CA ALA A 114 17.51 -1.47 -5.77
C ALA A 114 16.03 -1.55 -5.34
N ASN A 115 15.25 -2.42 -5.97
CA ASN A 115 13.84 -2.58 -5.65
C ASN A 115 13.65 -3.18 -4.25
N LEU A 116 14.49 -4.15 -3.86
CA LEU A 116 14.48 -4.72 -2.51
C LEU A 116 14.94 -3.72 -1.44
N ALA A 117 15.95 -2.91 -1.73
CA ALA A 117 16.38 -1.84 -0.82
C ALA A 117 15.27 -0.80 -0.61
N TYR A 118 14.55 -0.44 -1.68
CA TYR A 118 13.39 0.45 -1.55
C TYR A 118 12.29 -0.19 -0.71
N ALA A 119 11.99 -1.47 -0.94
CA ALA A 119 10.97 -2.20 -0.19
C ALA A 119 11.29 -2.25 1.31
N GLU A 120 12.53 -2.62 1.66
CA GLU A 120 12.99 -2.62 3.05
C GLU A 120 12.88 -1.24 3.69
N GLY A 121 13.37 -0.19 3.02
CA GLY A 121 13.30 1.17 3.54
C GLY A 121 11.86 1.65 3.76
N PHE A 122 10.94 1.28 2.87
CA PHE A 122 9.52 1.58 3.03
C PHE A 122 8.90 0.85 4.23
N GLU A 123 9.10 -0.46 4.35
CA GLU A 123 8.57 -1.27 5.46
C GLU A 123 9.12 -0.82 6.81
N SER A 124 10.42 -0.53 6.87
CA SER A 124 11.10 0.00 8.06
C SER A 124 10.54 1.38 8.47
N MET A 125 10.30 2.27 7.51
CA MET A 125 9.64 3.55 7.76
C MET A 125 8.19 3.37 8.23
N ALA A 126 7.41 2.49 7.59
CA ALA A 126 6.02 2.24 7.94
C ALA A 126 5.88 1.69 9.36
N LEU A 127 6.75 0.77 9.77
CA LEU A 127 6.83 0.26 11.14
C LEU A 127 7.11 1.39 12.13
N ALA A 128 8.11 2.24 11.85
CA ALA A 128 8.47 3.36 12.73
C ALA A 128 7.31 4.37 12.88
N ILE A 129 6.60 4.68 11.79
CA ILE A 129 5.41 5.54 11.85
C ILE A 129 4.31 4.88 12.67
N GLY A 130 4.09 3.57 12.51
CA GLY A 130 3.08 2.82 13.26
C GLY A 130 3.27 2.87 14.77
N GLU A 131 4.51 2.92 15.25
CA GLU A 131 4.85 3.07 16.68
C GLU A 131 4.67 4.51 17.20
N MET A 132 4.58 5.50 16.32
CA MET A 132 4.47 6.93 16.67
C MET A 132 3.03 7.47 16.66
N LEU A 133 2.07 6.73 16.09
CA LEU A 133 0.67 7.15 15.91
C LEU A 133 -0.26 6.67 17.04
#